data_AF-A0A7Z9BPL5-F1
#
_entry.id   AF-A0A7Z9BPL5-F1
#
_cell.length_a   1.000
_cell.length_b   1.000
_cell.length_c   1.000
_cell.angle_alpha   90.00
_cell.angle_beta   90.00
_cell.angle_gamma   90.00
#
_symmetry.space_group_name_H-M   'P 1'
#
loop_
_entity.id
_entity.type
_entity.pdbx_description
1 polymer ?
#
loop_
_entity_poly.entity_id
_entity_poly.type
_entity_poly.pdbx_seq_one_letter_code
_entity_poly.pdbx_strand_id
1 'polypeptide(L)'
;MLLRNRQKPKIIVSNHSINARLSPKVFVLPNRALIPVYKPQNIEPKPPRSFLWVGRWFRFGVALFLFLSMLLGTSGCSSNPTSVSWLKATELVPVDLVKRVITENSQLNPQEVLSSVNAFTIKGKAGQLTVFNFNHQGLCGKAKCLYVGYLISKNTTPVPVLTTYLNPNLPPQTPLFKIVSDPSLSSDLPCLQIQQSIGKSMRQSKWCFNNHQYQIVQTSVIESTDKQK
;
A
#
# COMPACT_ATOMS: atom_id res chain seq x y z
N MET A 1 35.73 18.94 1.65
CA MET A 1 35.16 20.30 1.68
C MET A 1 34.22 20.47 0.49
N LEU A 2 32.94 20.74 0.75
CA LEU A 2 32.00 21.57 -0.03
C LEU A 2 30.58 21.31 0.49
N LEU A 3 30.19 22.08 1.51
CA LEU A 3 28.85 22.13 2.07
C LEU A 3 27.97 23.01 1.15
N ARG A 4 26.93 22.43 0.53
CA ARG A 4 25.95 23.20 -0.24
C ARG A 4 24.70 23.43 0.61
N ASN A 5 24.70 24.60 1.23
CA ASN A 5 23.60 25.19 1.99
C ASN A 5 22.40 25.45 1.05
N ARG A 6 21.22 24.91 1.35
CA ARG A 6 19.97 25.23 0.65
C ARG A 6 18.97 25.86 1.64
N GLN A 7 18.77 27.16 1.49
CA GLN A 7 17.72 27.93 2.17
C GLN A 7 16.32 27.43 1.77
N LYS A 8 15.43 27.37 2.75
CA LYS A 8 14.00 27.07 2.55
C LYS A 8 13.25 28.33 2.08
N PRO A 9 12.26 28.20 1.18
CA PRO A 9 11.45 29.33 0.73
C PRO A 9 10.42 29.74 1.81
N LYS A 10 10.27 31.06 1.98
CA LYS A 10 9.30 31.71 2.87
C LYS A 10 8.08 32.11 2.04
N ILE A 11 6.93 31.51 2.31
CA ILE A 11 5.67 31.87 1.65
C ILE A 11 5.06 33.04 2.40
N ILE A 12 4.86 34.16 1.69
CA ILE A 12 4.17 35.35 2.19
C ILE A 12 2.73 35.28 1.66
N VAL A 13 1.76 35.17 2.58
CA VAL A 13 0.33 35.26 2.25
C VAL A 13 -0.10 36.72 2.42
N SER A 14 -0.52 37.35 1.32
CA SER A 14 -1.10 38.69 1.31
C SER A 14 -2.61 38.59 1.52
N ASN A 15 -3.12 39.19 2.60
CA ASN A 15 -4.55 39.38 2.85
C ASN A 15 -4.94 40.78 2.38
N HIS A 16 -5.68 40.87 1.29
CA HIS A 16 -6.37 42.11 0.91
C HIS A 16 -7.80 42.08 1.48
N SER A 17 -8.07 42.91 2.48
CA SER A 17 -9.43 43.33 2.83
C SER A 17 -9.77 44.59 2.04
N ILE A 18 -10.93 44.60 1.39
CA ILE A 18 -11.46 45.80 0.73
C ILE A 18 -12.56 46.35 1.63
N ASN A 19 -12.24 47.43 2.34
CA ASN A 19 -13.22 48.30 2.99
C ASN A 19 -13.57 49.43 2.01
N ALA A 20 -14.80 49.48 1.52
CA ALA A 20 -15.31 50.64 0.79
C ALA A 20 -16.07 51.56 1.76
N ARG A 21 -15.53 52.77 1.97
CA ARG A 21 -16.07 53.85 2.80
C ARG A 21 -16.86 54.84 1.93
N LEU A 22 -17.95 55.36 2.50
CA LEU A 22 -18.97 56.26 1.93
C LEU A 22 -18.45 57.56 1.29
N SER A 23 -19.27 58.15 0.41
CA SER A 23 -19.62 59.58 0.48
C SER A 23 -20.98 59.88 -0.18
N PRO A 24 -21.85 60.71 0.46
CA PRO A 24 -23.12 61.13 -0.10
C PRO A 24 -22.95 62.45 -0.87
N LYS A 25 -23.53 62.56 -2.07
CA LYS A 25 -23.73 63.85 -2.74
C LYS A 25 -25.18 64.27 -2.58
N VAL A 26 -25.38 65.34 -1.82
CA VAL A 26 -26.62 66.12 -1.74
C VAL A 26 -26.79 66.86 -3.06
N PHE A 27 -27.95 66.69 -3.70
CA PHE A 27 -28.36 67.50 -4.85
C PHE A 27 -29.80 68.00 -4.59
N VAL A 28 -29.95 69.32 -4.62
CA VAL A 28 -31.20 70.04 -4.40
C VAL A 28 -31.87 70.33 -5.75
N LEU A 29 -33.19 70.14 -5.78
CA LEU A 29 -34.13 70.23 -6.92
C LEU A 29 -34.28 71.65 -7.50
N PRO A 30 -34.88 71.73 -8.72
CA PRO A 30 -36.19 72.39 -8.72
C PRO A 30 -37.26 71.69 -9.58
N ASN A 31 -38.42 71.55 -8.93
CA ASN A 31 -39.79 71.71 -9.39
C ASN A 31 -40.31 71.16 -10.75
N ARG A 32 -41.37 70.35 -10.56
CA ARG A 32 -42.67 70.39 -11.26
C ARG A 32 -42.85 69.44 -12.45
N ALA A 33 -43.37 68.25 -12.15
CA ALA A 33 -44.59 67.70 -12.75
C ALA A 33 -44.96 66.39 -12.06
N LEU A 34 -46.27 66.15 -11.98
CA LEU A 34 -46.95 65.02 -11.33
C LEU A 34 -46.31 63.66 -11.67
N ILE A 35 -45.90 62.91 -10.66
CA ILE A 35 -45.61 61.47 -10.78
C ILE A 35 -46.55 60.75 -9.81
N PRO A 36 -47.33 59.76 -10.28
CA PRO A 36 -48.28 59.03 -9.45
C PRO A 36 -47.56 58.31 -8.30
N VAL A 37 -48.22 58.25 -7.16
CA VAL A 37 -47.82 57.45 -5.99
C VAL A 37 -47.69 55.99 -6.44
N TYR A 38 -46.47 55.54 -6.74
CA TYR A 38 -46.18 54.13 -6.91
C TYR A 38 -46.17 53.49 -5.53
N LYS A 39 -47.21 52.70 -5.24
CA LYS A 39 -47.31 51.83 -4.08
C LYS A 39 -46.57 50.53 -4.45
N PRO A 40 -45.38 50.22 -3.90
CA PRO A 40 -44.79 48.91 -4.14
C PRO A 40 -45.56 47.91 -3.28
N GLN A 41 -46.63 47.35 -3.81
CA GLN A 41 -47.07 46.03 -3.38
C GLN A 41 -46.16 45.00 -4.04
N ASN A 42 -44.91 44.93 -3.57
CA ASN A 42 -44.13 43.71 -3.70
C ASN A 42 -44.72 42.71 -2.71
N ILE A 43 -45.87 42.15 -3.06
CA ILE A 43 -46.30 40.86 -2.54
C ILE A 43 -45.38 39.87 -3.23
N GLU A 44 -44.21 39.65 -2.62
CA GLU A 44 -43.34 38.54 -3.01
C GLU A 44 -44.20 37.27 -2.93
N PRO A 45 -44.45 36.58 -4.05
CA PRO A 45 -45.33 35.42 -4.03
C PRO A 45 -44.69 34.38 -3.12
N LYS A 46 -45.31 34.11 -1.96
CA LYS A 46 -44.89 33.03 -1.07
C LYS A 46 -44.79 31.77 -1.93
N PRO A 47 -43.62 31.12 -2.01
CA PRO A 47 -43.45 30.00 -2.90
C PRO A 47 -44.50 28.93 -2.56
N PRO A 48 -45.08 28.26 -3.57
CA PRO A 48 -46.11 27.26 -3.35
C PRO A 48 -45.58 26.20 -2.39
N ARG A 49 -46.42 25.74 -1.44
CA ARG A 49 -46.02 24.80 -0.38
C ARG A 49 -45.34 23.53 -0.92
N SER A 50 -45.66 23.14 -2.16
CA SER A 50 -45.02 22.03 -2.88
C SER A 50 -43.52 22.25 -3.13
N PHE A 51 -43.08 23.48 -3.41
CA PHE A 51 -41.68 23.80 -3.65
C PHE A 51 -40.82 23.64 -2.39
N LEU A 52 -41.35 24.06 -1.24
CA LEU A 52 -40.71 23.85 0.06
C LEU A 52 -40.63 22.35 0.42
N TRP A 53 -41.60 21.56 -0.02
CA TRP A 53 -41.63 20.12 0.20
C TRP A 53 -40.55 19.40 -0.63
N VAL A 54 -40.41 19.74 -1.91
CA VAL A 54 -39.37 19.21 -2.81
C VAL A 54 -37.97 19.56 -2.29
N GLY A 55 -37.73 20.81 -1.90
CA GLY A 55 -36.44 21.23 -1.35
C GLY A 55 -36.06 20.48 -0.06
N ARG A 56 -37.06 20.11 0.75
CA ARG A 56 -36.83 19.33 1.97
C ARG A 56 -36.42 17.89 1.65
N TRP A 57 -37.11 17.22 0.72
CA TRP A 57 -36.74 15.87 0.28
C TRP A 57 -35.40 15.82 -0.45
N PHE A 58 -35.08 16.83 -1.25
CA PHE A 58 -33.78 16.96 -1.90
C PHE A 58 -32.64 17.02 -0.87
N ARG A 59 -32.81 17.83 0.19
CA ARG A 59 -31.84 17.92 1.30
C ARG A 59 -31.66 16.59 2.04
N PHE A 60 -32.76 15.87 2.30
CA PHE A 60 -32.69 14.53 2.89
C PHE A 60 -31.99 13.53 1.97
N GLY A 61 -32.27 13.56 0.67
CA GLY A 61 -31.62 12.71 -0.33
C GLY A 61 -30.12 12.97 -0.42
N VAL A 62 -29.70 14.24 -0.45
CA VAL A 62 -28.28 14.61 -0.46
C VAL A 62 -27.58 14.19 0.84
N ALA A 63 -28.19 14.42 2.00
CA ALA A 63 -27.64 14.01 3.29
C ALA A 63 -27.50 12.48 3.38
N LEU A 64 -28.50 11.73 2.94
CA LEU A 64 -28.49 10.28 2.90
C LEU A 64 -27.43 9.74 1.93
N PHE A 65 -27.30 10.33 0.74
CA PHE A 65 -26.29 9.95 -0.24
C PHE A 65 -24.87 10.19 0.27
N LEU A 66 -24.62 11.33 0.93
CA LEU A 66 -23.32 11.63 1.54
C LEU A 66 -23.00 10.68 2.70
N PHE A 67 -24.01 10.36 3.52
CA PHE A 67 -23.87 9.40 4.62
C PHE A 67 -23.54 7.99 4.10
N LEU A 68 -24.25 7.53 3.07
CA LEU A 68 -23.99 6.25 2.40
C LEU A 68 -22.61 6.23 1.72
N SER A 69 -22.19 7.34 1.12
CA SER A 69 -20.86 7.46 0.50
C SER A 69 -19.73 7.37 1.52
N MET A 70 -19.91 7.94 2.72
CA MET A 70 -18.95 7.77 3.83
C MET A 70 -18.91 6.32 4.34
N LEU A 71 -20.07 5.67 4.46
CA LEU A 71 -20.14 4.26 4.87
C LEU A 71 -19.43 3.34 3.86
N LEU A 72 -19.65 3.56 2.57
CA LEU A 72 -19.03 2.77 1.50
C LEU A 72 -17.54 3.10 1.27
N GLY A 73 -17.09 4.28 1.67
CA GLY A 73 -15.69 4.72 1.53
C GLY A 73 -14.72 4.16 2.60
N THR A 74 -15.23 3.49 3.64
CA THR A 74 -14.40 2.97 4.75
C THR A 74 -14.09 1.47 4.66
N SER A 75 -14.70 0.74 3.72
CA SER A 75 -14.38 -0.67 3.44
C SER A 75 -13.21 -0.81 2.46
N GLY A 76 -12.12 -0.07 2.70
CA GLY A 76 -10.83 -0.40 2.12
C GLY A 76 -10.30 -1.64 2.82
N CYS A 77 -10.33 -2.80 2.15
CA CYS A 77 -9.69 -4.02 2.63
C CYS A 77 -8.18 -3.79 2.80
N SER A 78 -7.76 -3.32 3.97
CA SER A 78 -6.36 -3.34 4.39
C SER A 78 -5.98 -4.80 4.60
N SER A 79 -5.41 -5.42 3.57
CA SER A 79 -4.87 -6.77 3.67
C SER A 79 -3.68 -6.74 4.62
N ASN A 80 -3.90 -7.21 5.85
CA ASN A 80 -2.82 -7.34 6.82
C ASN A 80 -1.78 -8.34 6.28
N PRO A 81 -0.50 -7.96 6.24
CA PRO A 81 0.54 -8.83 5.74
C PRO A 81 0.69 -10.03 6.67
N THR A 82 0.54 -11.24 6.11
CA THR A 82 0.56 -12.49 6.90
C THR A 82 1.98 -13.04 6.95
N SER A 83 2.46 -13.41 8.14
CA SER A 83 3.76 -14.09 8.31
C SER A 83 3.71 -15.49 7.74
N VAL A 84 4.81 -15.95 7.15
CA VAL A 84 4.91 -17.30 6.60
C VAL A 84 5.20 -18.33 7.69
N SER A 85 4.62 -19.54 7.55
CA SER A 85 4.95 -20.69 8.38
C SER A 85 5.93 -21.59 7.63
N TRP A 86 7.09 -21.84 8.23
CA TRP A 86 8.12 -22.73 7.66
C TRP A 86 7.86 -24.17 8.11
N LEU A 87 7.77 -25.08 7.14
CA LEU A 87 7.64 -26.52 7.37
C LEU A 87 8.75 -27.27 6.65
N LYS A 88 8.93 -28.56 6.93
CA LYS A 88 9.89 -29.37 6.17
C LYS A 88 9.48 -29.41 4.70
N ALA A 89 10.43 -29.23 3.79
CA ALA A 89 10.13 -29.19 2.36
C ALA A 89 9.46 -30.49 1.86
N THR A 90 9.85 -31.63 2.42
CA THR A 90 9.30 -32.95 2.09
C THR A 90 7.85 -33.15 2.54
N GLU A 91 7.33 -32.31 3.43
CA GLU A 91 5.91 -32.33 3.83
C GLU A 91 5.03 -31.53 2.86
N LEU A 92 5.63 -30.63 2.07
CA LEU A 92 4.92 -29.70 1.18
C LEU A 92 5.02 -30.08 -0.29
N VAL A 93 6.13 -30.69 -0.70
CA VAL A 93 6.39 -31.06 -2.09
C VAL A 93 7.04 -32.45 -2.18
N PRO A 94 6.95 -33.15 -3.33
CA PRO A 94 7.58 -34.45 -3.52
C PRO A 94 9.09 -34.42 -3.23
N VAL A 95 9.59 -35.48 -2.61
CA VAL A 95 11.01 -35.63 -2.24
C VAL A 95 11.95 -35.42 -3.44
N ASP A 96 11.58 -35.94 -4.61
CA ASP A 96 12.38 -35.80 -5.82
C ASP A 96 12.53 -34.34 -6.27
N LEU A 97 11.51 -33.51 -6.03
CA LEU A 97 11.61 -32.08 -6.30
C LEU A 97 12.58 -31.42 -5.33
N VAL A 98 12.55 -31.76 -4.04
CA VAL A 98 13.49 -31.20 -3.06
C VAL A 98 14.93 -31.58 -3.43
N LYS A 99 15.18 -32.84 -3.80
CA LYS A 99 16.50 -33.31 -4.25
C LYS A 99 16.97 -32.56 -5.50
N ARG A 100 16.07 -32.33 -6.47
CA ARG A 100 16.37 -31.54 -7.65
C ARG A 100 16.75 -30.10 -7.28
N VAL A 101 15.96 -29.45 -6.43
CA VAL A 101 16.23 -28.08 -5.96
C VAL A 101 17.60 -27.99 -5.27
N ILE A 102 17.97 -28.96 -4.43
CA ILE A 102 19.30 -29.02 -3.81
C ILE A 102 20.39 -29.15 -4.87
N THR A 103 20.22 -30.05 -5.83
CA THR A 103 21.23 -30.34 -6.87
C THR A 103 21.41 -29.17 -7.84
N GLU A 104 20.33 -28.47 -8.20
CA GLU A 104 20.37 -27.33 -9.12
C GLU A 104 20.98 -26.06 -8.49
N ASN A 105 20.92 -25.94 -7.16
CA ASN A 105 21.30 -24.71 -6.45
C ASN A 105 22.51 -24.88 -5.52
N SER A 106 23.08 -26.09 -5.41
CA SER A 106 24.20 -26.39 -4.52
C SER A 106 25.03 -27.59 -4.98
N GLN A 107 26.24 -27.69 -4.43
CA GLN A 107 27.09 -28.88 -4.55
C GLN A 107 26.91 -29.84 -3.36
N LEU A 108 25.89 -29.64 -2.53
CA LEU A 108 25.65 -30.49 -1.36
C LEU A 108 25.05 -31.83 -1.80
N ASN A 109 25.35 -32.89 -1.04
CA ASN A 109 24.70 -34.18 -1.22
C ASN A 109 23.21 -34.07 -0.84
N PRO A 110 22.26 -34.29 -1.78
CA PRO A 110 20.84 -34.15 -1.48
C PRO A 110 20.35 -35.07 -0.37
N GLN A 111 20.96 -36.24 -0.18
CA GLN A 111 20.52 -37.21 0.83
C GLN A 111 20.85 -36.76 2.25
N GLU A 112 21.93 -36.02 2.43
CA GLU A 112 22.37 -35.53 3.74
C GLU A 112 21.56 -34.31 4.20
N VAL A 113 21.16 -33.47 3.24
CA VAL A 113 20.57 -32.15 3.53
C VAL A 113 19.05 -32.15 3.42
N LEU A 114 18.45 -33.20 2.84
CA LEU A 114 17.01 -33.30 2.61
C LEU A 114 16.16 -32.97 3.84
N SER A 115 16.59 -33.44 5.02
CA SER A 115 15.86 -33.30 6.28
C SER A 115 15.96 -31.91 6.91
N SER A 116 16.94 -31.09 6.52
CA SER A 116 17.13 -29.73 7.03
C SER A 116 16.49 -28.66 6.16
N VAL A 117 16.11 -28.98 4.92
CA VAL A 117 15.47 -28.02 4.01
C VAL A 117 14.04 -27.75 4.48
N ASN A 118 13.78 -26.48 4.77
CA ASN A 118 12.44 -25.98 5.05
C ASN A 118 11.85 -25.30 3.82
N ALA A 119 10.53 -25.23 3.74
CA ALA A 119 9.83 -24.47 2.73
C ALA A 119 8.53 -23.86 3.27
N PHE A 120 8.02 -22.86 2.55
CA PHE A 120 6.63 -22.44 2.64
C PHE A 120 6.02 -22.38 1.24
N THR A 121 4.70 -22.46 1.15
CA THR A 121 3.99 -22.34 -0.12
C THR A 121 2.93 -21.25 -0.11
N ILE A 122 2.68 -20.67 -1.28
CA ILE A 122 1.65 -19.64 -1.50
C ILE A 122 0.95 -19.95 -2.82
N LYS A 123 -0.39 -20.02 -2.80
CA LYS A 123 -1.18 -20.18 -4.02
C LYS A 123 -1.43 -18.82 -4.68
N GLY A 124 -1.35 -18.80 -6.01
CA GLY A 124 -1.77 -17.68 -6.85
C GLY A 124 -2.44 -18.18 -8.13
N LYS A 125 -2.72 -17.25 -9.04
CA LYS A 125 -3.37 -17.53 -10.34
C LYS A 125 -2.45 -18.31 -11.28
N ALA A 126 -1.15 -17.99 -11.30
CA ALA A 126 -0.18 -18.68 -12.16
C ALA A 126 0.17 -20.09 -11.66
N GLY A 127 -0.08 -20.40 -10.39
CA GLY A 127 0.30 -21.67 -9.76
C GLY A 127 0.60 -21.50 -8.28
N GLN A 128 1.38 -22.42 -7.73
CA GLN A 128 1.88 -22.39 -6.35
C GLN A 128 3.33 -21.94 -6.34
N LEU A 129 3.63 -20.85 -5.63
CA LEU A 129 5.01 -20.51 -5.28
C LEU A 129 5.43 -21.38 -4.09
N THR A 130 6.55 -22.06 -4.20
CA THR A 130 7.23 -22.75 -3.09
C THR A 130 8.60 -22.14 -2.88
N VAL A 131 8.85 -21.57 -1.71
CA VAL A 131 10.14 -20.98 -1.35
C VAL A 131 10.87 -21.90 -0.39
N PHE A 132 12.08 -22.30 -0.76
CA PHE A 132 12.95 -23.19 -0.02
C PHE A 132 14.01 -22.40 0.74
N ASN A 133 14.23 -22.80 1.99
CA ASN A 133 15.31 -22.40 2.86
C ASN A 133 16.15 -23.63 3.17
N PHE A 134 17.35 -23.70 2.62
CA PHE A 134 18.24 -24.85 2.79
C PHE A 134 18.70 -25.06 4.23
N ASN A 135 18.73 -23.98 5.03
CA ASN A 135 19.11 -24.00 6.45
C ASN A 135 20.39 -24.81 6.74
N HIS A 136 21.38 -24.74 5.85
CA HIS A 136 22.60 -25.54 5.89
C HIS A 136 23.84 -24.65 5.86
N GLN A 137 24.83 -24.94 6.72
CA GLN A 137 26.04 -24.09 6.86
C GLN A 137 26.80 -23.92 5.54
N GLY A 138 26.83 -24.93 4.67
CA GLY A 138 27.45 -24.83 3.34
C GLY A 138 26.76 -23.86 2.37
N LEU A 139 25.51 -23.46 2.63
CA LEU A 139 24.73 -22.50 1.83
C LEU A 139 24.37 -21.22 2.62
N CYS A 140 24.72 -21.20 3.90
CA CYS A 140 24.64 -20.07 4.79
C CYS A 140 26.05 -19.56 5.05
N GLY A 141 26.47 -18.52 4.33
CA GLY A 141 27.72 -17.83 4.64
C GLY A 141 27.66 -17.14 6.00
N LYS A 142 28.72 -16.37 6.35
CA LYS A 142 28.87 -15.72 7.67
C LYS A 142 27.65 -14.92 8.16
N ALA A 143 26.78 -14.43 7.27
CA ALA A 143 25.61 -13.63 7.65
C ALA A 143 24.37 -13.81 6.76
N LYS A 144 24.41 -14.64 5.72
CA LYS A 144 23.29 -14.77 4.76
C LYS A 144 23.12 -16.21 4.30
N CYS A 145 21.88 -16.65 4.22
CA CYS A 145 21.47 -17.96 3.70
C CYS A 145 20.82 -17.80 2.32
N LEU A 146 20.98 -18.82 1.49
CA LEU A 146 20.33 -18.92 0.19
C LEU A 146 18.85 -19.28 0.35
N TYR A 147 18.00 -18.55 -0.36
CA TYR A 147 16.57 -18.82 -0.53
C TYR A 147 16.27 -18.91 -2.02
N VAL A 148 15.54 -19.96 -2.41
CA VAL A 148 15.13 -20.19 -3.80
C VAL A 148 13.64 -20.43 -3.86
N GLY A 149 12.96 -19.87 -4.85
CA GLY A 149 11.52 -20.02 -5.06
C GLY A 149 11.23 -20.62 -6.42
N TYR A 150 10.36 -21.62 -6.44
CA TYR A 150 9.91 -22.26 -7.67
C TYR A 150 8.40 -22.05 -7.83
N LEU A 151 7.99 -21.77 -9.06
CA LEU A 151 6.59 -21.79 -9.47
C LEU A 151 6.23 -23.20 -9.92
N ILE A 152 5.24 -23.79 -9.25
CA ILE A 152 4.72 -25.13 -9.50
C ILE A 152 3.28 -24.97 -10.00
N SER A 153 3.04 -25.31 -11.27
CA SER A 153 1.70 -25.32 -11.87
C SER A 153 1.32 -26.75 -12.23
N LYS A 154 0.01 -27.00 -12.38
CA LYS A 154 -0.47 -28.34 -12.72
C LYS A 154 0.09 -28.73 -14.09
N ASN A 155 0.72 -29.90 -14.17
CA ASN A 155 1.25 -30.51 -15.40
C ASN A 155 2.38 -29.74 -16.10
N THR A 156 3.04 -28.81 -15.42
CA THR A 156 4.26 -28.17 -15.94
C THR A 156 5.45 -28.48 -15.05
N THR A 157 6.64 -28.45 -15.66
CA THR A 157 7.90 -28.56 -14.91
C THR A 157 8.02 -27.36 -13.96
N PRO A 158 8.40 -27.57 -12.67
CA PRO A 158 8.67 -26.47 -11.76
C PRO A 158 9.72 -25.51 -12.33
N VAL A 159 9.43 -24.21 -12.29
CA VAL A 159 10.30 -23.16 -12.85
C VAL A 159 10.88 -22.31 -11.72
N PRO A 160 12.20 -22.06 -11.65
CA PRO A 160 12.76 -21.15 -10.67
C PRO A 160 12.36 -19.70 -10.98
N VAL A 161 11.83 -19.00 -9.98
CA VAL A 161 11.31 -17.62 -10.11
C VAL A 161 11.85 -16.66 -9.05
N LEU A 162 12.62 -17.15 -8.07
CA LEU A 162 13.25 -16.33 -7.03
C LEU A 162 14.56 -17.00 -6.61
N THR A 163 15.66 -16.25 -6.56
CA THR A 163 16.92 -16.70 -5.97
C THR A 163 17.56 -15.52 -5.25
N THR A 164 17.79 -15.62 -3.95
CA THR A 164 18.33 -14.50 -3.17
C THR A 164 19.04 -14.96 -1.90
N TYR A 165 20.03 -14.17 -1.46
CA TYR A 165 20.73 -14.37 -0.20
C TYR A 165 20.24 -13.37 0.85
N LEU A 166 19.67 -13.89 1.94
CA LEU A 166 19.07 -13.08 3.01
C LEU A 166 19.67 -13.46 4.36
N ASN A 167 19.77 -12.48 5.26
CA ASN A 167 20.10 -12.73 6.65
C ASN A 167 18.86 -13.26 7.40
N PRO A 168 18.86 -14.50 7.91
CA PRO A 168 17.76 -15.05 8.71
C PRO A 168 17.71 -14.51 10.14
N ASN A 169 18.81 -13.95 10.64
CA ASN A 169 18.95 -13.48 12.01
C ASN A 169 18.37 -12.06 12.14
N LEU A 170 17.06 -11.98 12.29
CA LEU A 170 16.32 -10.74 12.55
C LEU A 170 15.95 -10.62 14.04
N PRO A 171 15.65 -9.41 14.52
CA PRO A 171 15.14 -9.22 15.88
C PRO A 171 13.89 -10.09 16.15
N PRO A 172 13.63 -10.45 17.42
CA PRO A 172 12.45 -11.23 17.78
C PRO A 172 11.17 -10.60 17.22
N GLN A 173 10.18 -11.44 16.88
CA GLN A 173 8.88 -11.03 16.33
C GLN A 173 8.92 -10.33 14.95
N THR A 174 10.10 -10.27 14.31
CA THR A 174 10.26 -9.69 12.97
C THR A 174 10.39 -10.80 11.93
N PRO A 175 9.34 -11.12 11.14
CA PRO A 175 9.42 -12.19 10.16
C PRO A 175 10.23 -11.75 8.94
N LEU A 176 11.08 -12.66 8.44
CA LEU A 176 11.88 -12.44 7.24
C LEU A 176 11.01 -12.23 6.00
N PHE A 177 9.96 -13.02 5.85
CA PHE A 177 8.99 -12.93 4.76
C PHE A 177 7.59 -12.64 5.32
N LYS A 178 6.89 -11.70 4.67
CA LYS A 178 5.46 -11.51 4.80
C LYS A 178 4.79 -11.55 3.44
N ILE A 179 3.59 -12.09 3.38
CA ILE A 179 2.78 -12.12 2.16
C ILE A 179 1.97 -10.82 2.08
N VAL A 180 2.08 -10.11 0.97
CA VAL A 180 1.34 -8.88 0.72
C VAL A 180 0.48 -9.05 -0.51
N SER A 181 -0.83 -8.98 -0.32
CA SER A 181 -1.78 -8.83 -1.41
C SER A 181 -1.89 -7.34 -1.73
N ASP A 182 -1.59 -6.95 -2.96
CA ASP A 182 -1.83 -5.58 -3.40
C ASP A 182 -2.81 -5.60 -4.57
N PRO A 183 -4.07 -5.16 -4.37
CA PRO A 183 -5.06 -5.17 -5.43
C PRO A 183 -4.72 -4.20 -6.57
N SER A 184 -3.82 -3.23 -6.36
CA SER A 184 -3.36 -2.32 -7.41
C SER A 184 -2.30 -2.93 -8.33
N LEU A 185 -1.67 -4.03 -7.91
CA LEU A 185 -0.70 -4.76 -8.72
C LEU A 185 -1.37 -6.03 -9.25
N SER A 186 -1.64 -6.05 -10.56
CA SER A 186 -2.14 -7.23 -11.26
C SER A 186 -1.03 -8.29 -11.40
N SER A 187 -0.66 -8.91 -10.28
CA SER A 187 0.33 -9.99 -10.23
C SER A 187 -0.37 -11.32 -10.06
N ASP A 188 0.02 -12.31 -10.87
CA ASP A 188 -0.55 -13.65 -10.81
C ASP A 188 -0.11 -14.44 -9.57
N LEU A 189 0.89 -13.95 -8.84
CA LEU A 189 1.27 -14.44 -7.52
C LEU A 189 1.26 -13.30 -6.49
N PRO A 190 0.95 -13.57 -5.21
CA PRO A 190 1.08 -12.55 -4.16
C PRO A 190 2.51 -11.98 -4.07
N CYS A 191 2.61 -10.70 -3.72
CA CYS A 191 3.91 -10.07 -3.50
C CYS A 191 4.51 -10.54 -2.16
N LEU A 192 5.84 -10.59 -2.11
CA LEU A 192 6.60 -10.88 -0.91
C LEU A 192 7.16 -9.60 -0.33
N GLN A 193 6.95 -9.36 0.94
CA GLN A 193 7.64 -8.33 1.69
C GLN A 193 8.78 -8.97 2.48
N ILE A 194 10.00 -8.60 2.14
CA ILE A 194 11.23 -9.14 2.72
C ILE A 194 11.86 -8.09 3.63
N GLN A 195 12.16 -8.49 4.87
CA GLN A 195 12.77 -7.62 5.88
C GLN A 195 14.23 -8.01 6.12
N GLN A 196 15.13 -7.03 6.18
CA GLN A 196 16.56 -7.24 6.40
C GLN A 196 17.10 -6.21 7.39
N SER A 197 17.90 -6.66 8.36
CA SER A 197 18.63 -5.75 9.24
C SER A 197 19.77 -5.06 8.48
N ILE A 198 19.86 -3.74 8.64
CA ILE A 198 20.96 -2.90 8.14
C ILE A 198 21.42 -2.00 9.29
N GLY A 199 22.41 -2.49 10.05
CA GLY A 199 22.91 -1.79 11.22
C GLY A 199 21.84 -1.65 12.30
N LYS A 200 21.45 -0.42 12.61
CA LYS A 200 20.39 -0.08 13.60
C LYS A 200 19.01 0.11 12.97
N SER A 201 18.87 -0.17 11.67
CA SER A 201 17.63 0.03 10.94
C SER A 201 17.20 -1.27 10.25
N MET A 202 15.93 -1.34 9.88
CA MET A 202 15.34 -2.42 9.12
C MET A 202 15.02 -1.95 7.71
N ARG A 203 15.62 -2.59 6.71
CA ARG A 203 15.22 -2.43 5.31
C ARG A 203 14.06 -3.36 5.02
N GLN A 204 13.01 -2.80 4.47
CA GLN A 204 11.86 -3.51 3.95
C GLN A 204 11.85 -3.40 2.43
N SER A 205 11.69 -4.52 1.74
CA SER A 205 11.58 -4.56 0.28
C SER A 205 10.36 -5.34 -0.14
N LYS A 206 9.59 -4.82 -1.10
CA LYS A 206 8.43 -5.49 -1.69
C LYS A 206 8.83 -6.05 -3.04
N TRP A 207 8.59 -7.34 -3.21
CA TRP A 207 8.94 -8.12 -4.38
C TRP A 207 7.67 -8.67 -5.00
N CYS A 208 7.44 -8.42 -6.28
CA CYS A 208 6.25 -8.90 -6.98
C CYS A 208 6.65 -9.71 -8.20
N PHE A 209 5.81 -10.67 -8.56
CA PHE A 209 6.03 -11.53 -9.70
C PHE A 209 5.64 -10.79 -10.99
N ASN A 210 6.54 -10.78 -11.98
CA ASN A 210 6.32 -10.09 -13.25
C ASN A 210 6.02 -11.06 -14.42
N ASN A 211 5.36 -12.18 -14.13
CA ASN A 211 5.12 -13.31 -15.04
C ASN A 211 6.35 -14.17 -15.38
N HIS A 212 7.55 -13.73 -15.00
CA HIS A 212 8.78 -14.48 -15.19
C HIS A 212 9.51 -14.75 -13.87
N GLN A 213 9.74 -13.70 -13.08
CA GLN A 213 10.49 -13.79 -11.82
C GLN A 213 10.00 -12.75 -10.80
N TYR A 214 10.41 -12.92 -9.56
CA TYR A 214 10.19 -11.91 -8.51
C TYR A 214 11.16 -10.74 -8.68
N GLN A 215 10.61 -9.52 -8.67
CA GLN A 215 11.38 -8.28 -8.80
C GLN A 215 11.02 -7.29 -7.71
N ILE A 216 12.01 -6.51 -7.25
CA ILE A 216 11.80 -5.46 -6.25
C ILE A 216 11.01 -4.32 -6.90
N VAL A 217 9.81 -4.05 -6.38
CA VAL A 217 8.97 -2.92 -6.81
C VAL A 217 9.06 -1.73 -5.87
N GLN A 218 9.42 -1.97 -4.60
CA GLN A 218 9.53 -0.92 -3.61
C GLN A 218 10.56 -1.29 -2.55
N THR A 219 11.29 -0.30 -2.05
CA THR A 219 12.16 -0.42 -0.88
C THR A 219 11.90 0.75 0.06
N SER A 220 11.84 0.48 1.36
CA SER A 220 11.80 1.47 2.42
C SER A 220 12.75 1.08 3.55
N VAL A 221 13.11 2.05 4.38
CA VAL A 221 13.90 1.84 5.59
C VAL A 221 13.07 2.29 6.78
N ILE A 222 13.04 1.48 7.81
CA ILE A 222 12.32 1.70 9.07
C ILE A 222 13.39 1.72 10.17
N GLU A 223 13.37 2.71 11.06
CA GLU A 223 14.27 2.70 12.21
C GLU A 223 13.86 1.57 13.17
N SER A 224 14.85 0.80 13.66
CA SER A 224 14.59 -0.21 14.68
C SER A 224 14.26 0.52 15.99
N THR A 225 13.00 0.45 16.43
CA THR A 225 12.65 0.83 17.80
C THR A 225 13.05 -0.30 18.74
N ASP A 226 14.36 -0.50 18.91
CA ASP A 226 14.88 -1.29 20.01
C ASP A 226 14.56 -0.54 21.32
N LYS A 227 13.40 -0.83 21.90
CA LYS A 227 13.23 -0.62 23.33
C LYS A 227 14.09 -1.68 24.02
N GLN A 228 15.32 -1.29 24.35
CA GLN A 228 16.14 -1.98 25.34
C GLN A 228 15.26 -2.29 26.56
N LYS A 229 15.13 -3.58 26.87
CA LYS A 229 14.57 -4.05 28.13
C LYS A 229 15.65 -4.86 28.82
#